data_AF-A0A845A9Z8-F1
#
_entry.id   AF-A0A845A9Z8-F1
#
_cell.length_a   1.000
_cell.length_b   1.000
_cell.length_c   1.000
_cell.angle_alpha   90.00
_cell.angle_beta   90.00
_cell.angle_gamma   90.00
#
_symmetry.space_group_name_H-M   'P 1'
#
loop_
_entity.id
_entity.type
_entity.pdbx_description
1 polymer ?
#
loop_
_entity_poly.entity_id
_entity_poly.type
_entity_poly.pdbx_seq_one_letter_code
_entity_poly.pdbx_strand_id
1 'polypeptide(L)'
;MSFLRSINPVGAVSDFAVIWKENPYRWRVLIVSAALTVGIFMLLLPKSQRIPPRPPEVIYISTFAEGRTEAEILASNLSHQKKKEALEDLLAQREELRKDLYRKLGKATFLDVDKLEKQMEPDEDKDKAKKEAELARLKQEQDAAIAAIRSGKPEPKLPPVDTSDQASTSGDR
;
A
#
# COMPACT_ATOMS: atom_id res chain seq x y z
N MET A 1 -21.23 25.15 15.82
CA MET A 1 -19.93 25.77 15.49
C MET A 1 -19.99 27.29 15.75
N SER A 2 -20.00 27.73 17.02
CA SER A 2 -20.10 29.17 17.39
C SER A 2 -19.14 29.58 18.52
N PHE A 3 -18.17 28.72 18.88
CA PHE A 3 -17.25 28.99 19.99
C PHE A 3 -16.20 30.05 19.65
N LEU A 4 -15.78 30.12 18.39
CA LEU A 4 -14.74 31.07 17.96
C LEU A 4 -15.27 32.50 17.75
N ARG A 5 -16.60 32.70 17.72
CA ARG A 5 -17.25 34.01 17.52
C ARG A 5 -17.53 34.75 18.84
N SER A 6 -17.59 34.03 19.96
CA SER A 6 -17.77 34.61 21.31
C SER A 6 -16.44 34.96 21.99
N ILE A 7 -15.30 34.56 21.43
CA ILE A 7 -13.98 34.88 21.95
C ILE A 7 -13.58 36.24 21.36
N ASN A 8 -13.43 37.24 22.21
CA ASN A 8 -12.80 38.52 21.84
C ASN A 8 -11.30 38.43 22.14
N PRO A 9 -10.44 38.12 21.14
CA PRO A 9 -9.01 37.90 21.37
C PRO A 9 -8.31 39.17 21.88
N VAL A 10 -8.78 40.34 21.46
CA VAL A 10 -8.21 41.62 21.89
C VAL A 10 -8.49 41.87 23.37
N GLY A 11 -9.72 41.60 23.82
CA GLY A 11 -10.12 41.72 25.22
C GLY A 11 -9.35 40.77 26.14
N ALA A 12 -9.15 39.53 25.71
CA ALA A 12 -8.40 38.53 26.49
C ALA A 12 -6.93 38.91 26.67
N VAL A 13 -6.29 39.48 25.65
CA VAL A 13 -4.90 39.96 25.74
C VAL A 13 -4.80 41.17 26.67
N SER A 14 -5.76 42.11 26.61
CA SER A 14 -5.76 43.27 27.51
C SER A 14 -5.98 42.87 28.97
N ASP A 15 -6.88 41.92 29.23
CA ASP A 15 -7.15 41.40 30.59
C ASP A 15 -5.92 40.68 31.16
N PHE A 16 -5.29 39.83 30.34
CA PHE A 16 -4.01 39.20 30.69
C PHE A 16 -2.91 40.23 30.97
N ALA A 17 -2.83 41.32 30.20
CA ALA A 17 -1.81 42.35 30.39
C ALA A 17 -1.96 43.08 31.73
N VAL A 18 -3.20 43.28 32.21
CA VAL A 18 -3.47 43.87 33.53
C VAL A 18 -2.97 42.93 34.64
N ILE A 19 -3.37 41.66 34.60
CA ILE A 19 -2.95 40.64 35.58
C ILE A 19 -1.43 40.45 35.56
N TRP A 20 -0.83 40.46 34.37
CA TRP A 20 0.62 40.40 34.18
C TRP A 20 1.33 41.62 34.81
N LYS A 21 0.70 42.80 34.74
CA LYS A 21 1.28 44.02 35.29
C LYS A 21 1.26 44.05 36.82
N GLU A 22 0.28 43.39 37.45
CA GLU A 22 0.13 43.35 38.90
C GLU A 22 1.08 42.36 39.59
N ASN A 23 1.55 41.32 38.89
CA ASN A 23 2.43 40.31 39.48
C ASN A 23 3.89 40.82 39.64
N PRO A 24 4.44 40.89 40.86
CA PRO A 24 5.81 41.35 41.10
C PRO A 24 6.89 40.38 40.59
N TYR A 25 6.57 39.10 40.41
CA TYR A 25 7.50 38.06 39.97
C TYR A 25 7.37 37.69 38.49
N ARG A 26 6.58 38.43 37.72
CA ARG A 26 6.29 38.20 36.29
C ARG A 26 7.51 37.82 35.45
N TRP A 27 8.63 38.52 35.61
CA TRP A 27 9.87 38.23 34.86
C TRP A 27 10.56 36.94 35.32
N ARG A 28 10.51 36.62 36.61
CA ARG A 28 11.08 35.38 37.13
C ARG A 28 10.30 34.18 36.62
N VAL A 29 8.97 34.26 36.69
CA VAL A 29 8.07 33.21 36.19
C VAL A 29 8.24 33.04 34.68
N LEU A 30 8.32 34.14 33.92
CA LEU A 30 8.58 34.11 32.47
C LEU A 30 9.88 33.40 32.14
N ILE A 31 10.97 33.76 32.83
CA ILE A 31 12.29 33.21 32.55
C ILE A 31 12.31 31.72 32.89
N VAL A 32 11.73 31.31 34.01
CA VAL A 32 11.69 29.90 34.42
C VAL A 32 10.86 29.06 33.44
N SER A 33 9.68 29.55 33.04
CA SER A 33 8.83 28.82 32.09
C SER A 33 9.47 28.74 30.69
N ALA A 34 10.07 29.83 30.23
CA ALA A 34 10.81 29.86 28.97
C ALA A 34 12.03 28.94 29.00
N ALA A 35 12.82 28.96 30.07
CA ALA A 35 13.99 28.10 30.24
C ALA A 35 13.61 26.62 30.28
N LEU A 36 12.53 26.26 30.98
CA LEU A 36 12.01 24.89 31.00
C LEU A 36 11.60 24.44 29.60
N THR A 37 10.87 25.30 28.88
CA THR A 37 10.40 25.02 27.52
C THR A 37 11.58 24.83 26.57
N VAL A 38 12.51 25.79 26.54
CA VAL A 38 13.72 25.73 25.70
C VAL A 38 14.60 24.55 26.10
N GLY A 39 14.72 24.22 27.39
CA GLY A 39 15.45 23.05 27.87
C GLY A 39 14.87 21.74 27.34
N ILE A 40 13.54 21.59 27.38
CA ILE A 40 12.85 20.43 26.80
C ILE A 40 13.10 20.37 25.29
N PHE A 41 12.93 21.47 24.57
CA PHE A 41 13.19 21.50 23.13
C PHE A 41 14.65 21.22 22.79
N MET A 42 15.62 21.69 23.56
CA MET A 42 17.05 21.37 23.38
C MET A 42 17.36 19.88 23.53
N LEU A 43 16.65 19.18 24.44
CA LEU A 43 16.78 17.72 24.60
C LEU A 43 16.09 16.95 23.47
N LEU A 44 14.95 17.45 22.98
CA LEU A 44 14.15 16.80 21.94
C LEU A 44 14.63 17.12 20.52
N LEU A 45 15.34 18.23 20.32
CA LEU A 45 15.87 18.62 19.03
C LEU A 45 16.87 17.56 18.58
N PRO A 46 16.54 16.77 17.53
CA PRO A 46 17.47 15.79 17.03
C PRO A 46 18.73 16.51 16.57
N LYS A 47 19.90 15.99 16.94
CA LYS A 47 21.17 16.48 16.40
C LYS A 47 21.08 16.32 14.89
N SER A 48 20.92 17.44 14.18
CA SER A 48 20.86 17.45 12.73
C SER A 48 22.07 16.69 12.20
N GLN A 49 21.82 15.55 11.56
CA GLN A 49 22.86 14.79 10.88
C GLN A 49 23.34 15.66 9.73
N ARG A 50 24.47 16.35 9.94
CA ARG A 50 25.05 17.32 9.00
C ARG A 50 25.52 16.69 7.69
N ILE A 51 25.49 15.35 7.60
CA ILE A 51 25.99 14.59 6.47
C ILE A 51 24.83 13.78 5.91
N PRO A 52 24.45 13.94 4.63
CA PRO A 52 23.52 13.03 3.99
C PRO A 52 24.11 11.61 4.11
N PRO A 53 23.31 10.58 4.45
CA PRO A 53 23.82 9.22 4.56
C PRO A 53 24.56 8.86 3.27
N ARG A 54 25.77 8.27 3.40
CA ARG A 54 26.50 7.77 2.23
C ARG A 54 25.56 6.85 1.44
N PRO A 55 25.46 6.99 0.11
CA PRO A 55 24.60 6.11 -0.67
C PRO A 55 24.98 4.65 -0.35
N PRO A 56 23.99 3.78 -0.10
CA PRO A 56 24.27 2.38 0.20
C PRO A 56 24.98 1.74 -1.00
N GLU A 57 25.93 0.85 -0.72
CA GLU A 57 26.51 -0.01 -1.75
C GLU A 57 25.43 -0.99 -2.22
N VAL A 58 24.95 -0.80 -3.45
CA VAL A 58 23.96 -1.68 -4.07
C VAL A 58 24.69 -2.92 -4.59
N ILE A 59 24.59 -4.02 -3.86
CA ILE A 59 25.03 -5.33 -4.34
C ILE A 59 23.89 -5.90 -5.20
N TYR A 60 24.06 -5.86 -6.52
CA TYR A 60 23.14 -6.50 -7.44
C TYR A 60 23.34 -8.03 -7.38
N ILE A 61 22.32 -8.74 -6.91
CA ILE A 61 22.27 -10.21 -6.97
C ILE A 61 21.55 -10.56 -8.27
N SER A 62 22.30 -10.79 -9.35
CA SER A 62 21.74 -11.29 -10.61
C SER A 62 21.44 -12.78 -10.46
N THR A 63 20.17 -13.13 -10.22
CA THR A 63 19.72 -14.54 -10.20
C THR A 63 19.74 -15.19 -11.58
N PHE A 64 19.79 -14.39 -12.64
CA PHE A 64 19.93 -14.89 -14.01
C PHE A 64 21.42 -15.03 -14.33
N ALA A 65 21.84 -16.24 -14.70
CA ALA A 65 23.21 -16.49 -15.14
C ALA A 65 23.57 -15.57 -16.32
N GLU A 66 24.56 -14.71 -16.12
CA GLU A 66 25.11 -13.87 -17.19
C GLU A 66 25.67 -14.80 -18.29
N GLY A 67 25.12 -14.69 -19.52
CA GLY A 67 25.56 -15.48 -20.67
C GLY A 67 24.59 -16.56 -21.18
N ARG A 68 23.37 -16.65 -20.65
CA ARG A 68 22.33 -17.51 -21.27
C ARG A 68 21.99 -17.04 -22.68
N THR A 69 21.91 -18.00 -23.61
CA THR A 69 21.52 -17.71 -24.99
C THR A 69 20.00 -17.51 -25.10
N GLU A 70 19.55 -16.74 -26.09
CA GLU A 70 18.11 -16.53 -26.33
C GLU A 70 17.35 -17.86 -26.51
N ALA A 71 18.00 -18.86 -27.12
CA ALA A 71 17.43 -20.20 -27.30
C ALA A 71 17.20 -20.93 -25.96
N GLU A 72 18.13 -20.79 -25.01
CA GLU A 72 17.98 -21.36 -23.66
C GLU A 72 16.89 -20.66 -22.86
N ILE A 73 16.77 -19.33 -23.02
CA ILE A 73 15.70 -18.54 -22.40
C ILE A 73 14.34 -19.01 -22.92
N LEU A 74 14.19 -19.14 -24.25
CA LEU A 74 12.95 -19.60 -24.86
C LEU A 74 12.59 -21.03 -24.41
N ALA A 75 13.56 -21.95 -24.41
CA ALA A 75 13.35 -23.32 -23.97
C ALA A 75 12.93 -23.40 -22.49
N SER A 76 13.59 -22.62 -21.62
CA SER A 76 13.22 -22.53 -20.20
C SER A 76 11.82 -21.99 -20.02
N ASN A 77 11.46 -20.91 -20.73
CA ASN A 77 10.14 -20.30 -20.65
C ASN A 77 9.05 -21.26 -21.12
N LEU A 78 9.24 -21.93 -22.25
CA LEU A 78 8.29 -22.94 -22.73
C LEU A 78 8.10 -24.08 -21.72
N SER A 79 9.18 -24.54 -21.10
CA SER A 79 9.09 -25.57 -20.07
C SER A 79 8.31 -25.10 -18.83
N HIS A 80 8.47 -23.83 -18.45
CA HIS A 80 7.77 -23.24 -17.32
C HIS A 80 6.28 -23.00 -17.65
N GLN A 81 5.97 -22.54 -18.86
CA GLN A 81 4.60 -22.36 -19.31
C GLN A 81 3.84 -23.69 -19.32
N LYS A 82 4.44 -24.77 -19.83
CA LYS A 82 3.83 -26.10 -19.79
C LYS A 82 3.54 -26.57 -18.36
N LYS A 83 4.45 -26.33 -17.42
CA LYS A 83 4.24 -26.67 -16.00
C LYS A 83 3.13 -25.82 -15.38
N LYS A 84 3.09 -24.54 -15.73
CA LYS A 84 2.06 -23.61 -15.26
C LYS A 84 0.69 -24.04 -15.78
N GLU A 85 0.55 -24.27 -17.08
CA GLU A 85 -0.68 -24.74 -17.72
C GLU A 85 -1.17 -26.05 -17.08
N ALA A 86 -0.28 -27.03 -16.90
CA ALA A 86 -0.63 -28.29 -16.25
C ALA A 86 -1.10 -28.13 -14.79
N LEU A 87 -0.53 -27.18 -14.03
CA LEU A 87 -0.98 -26.88 -12.68
C LEU A 87 -2.32 -26.15 -12.67
N GLU A 88 -2.55 -25.22 -13.60
CA GLU A 88 -3.81 -24.49 -13.75
C GLU A 88 -4.95 -25.46 -14.09
N ASP A 89 -4.73 -26.41 -15.00
CA ASP A 89 -5.70 -27.45 -15.34
C ASP A 89 -6.07 -28.31 -14.12
N LEU A 90 -5.07 -28.71 -13.31
CA LEU A 90 -5.31 -29.48 -12.08
C LEU A 90 -6.06 -28.67 -11.03
N LEU A 91 -5.77 -27.38 -10.90
CA LEU A 91 -6.48 -26.50 -9.98
C LEU A 91 -7.92 -26.28 -10.41
N ALA A 92 -8.18 -26.08 -11.70
CA ALA A 92 -9.52 -25.95 -12.26
C ALA A 92 -10.36 -27.21 -11.97
N GLN A 93 -9.81 -28.41 -12.24
CA GLN A 93 -10.47 -29.68 -11.91
C GLN A 93 -10.78 -29.80 -10.41
N ARG A 94 -9.85 -29.39 -9.54
CA ARG A 94 -10.06 -29.41 -8.09
C ARG A 94 -11.11 -28.40 -7.64
N GLU A 95 -11.18 -27.24 -8.28
CA GLU A 95 -12.18 -26.22 -7.98
C GLU A 95 -13.58 -26.71 -8.36
N GLU A 96 -13.74 -27.34 -9.52
CA GLU A 96 -15.01 -27.97 -9.94
C GLU A 96 -15.45 -29.05 -8.94
N LEU A 97 -14.54 -29.96 -8.57
CA LEU A 97 -14.81 -30.98 -7.56
C LEU A 97 -15.20 -30.38 -6.21
N ARG A 98 -14.54 -29.29 -5.81
CA ARG A 98 -14.84 -28.56 -4.58
C ARG A 98 -16.24 -27.94 -4.64
N LYS A 99 -16.58 -27.25 -5.73
CA LYS A 99 -17.92 -26.67 -5.94
C LYS A 99 -19.01 -27.73 -5.89
N ASP A 100 -18.80 -28.86 -6.55
CA ASP A 100 -19.73 -29.98 -6.54
C ASP A 100 -19.93 -30.59 -5.15
N LEU A 101 -18.83 -30.75 -4.39
CA LEU A 101 -18.89 -31.25 -3.02
C LEU A 101 -19.67 -30.29 -2.12
N TYR A 102 -19.40 -28.99 -2.19
CA TYR A 102 -20.13 -27.98 -1.42
C TYR A 102 -21.61 -27.90 -1.81
N ARG A 103 -21.93 -28.02 -3.11
CA ARG A 103 -23.32 -28.06 -3.57
C ARG A 103 -24.06 -29.28 -3.01
N LYS A 104 -23.43 -30.46 -3.00
CA LYS A 104 -23.99 -31.68 -2.41
C LYS A 104 -24.15 -31.56 -0.90
N LEU A 105 -23.14 -31.02 -0.21
CA LEU A 105 -23.18 -30.82 1.24
C LEU A 105 -24.29 -29.83 1.63
N GLY A 106 -24.41 -28.70 0.93
CA GLY A 106 -25.46 -27.72 1.16
C GLY A 106 -26.86 -28.31 1.00
N LYS A 107 -27.09 -29.11 -0.05
CA LYS A 107 -28.36 -29.84 -0.26
C LYS A 107 -28.66 -30.82 0.88
N ALA A 108 -27.65 -31.51 1.40
CA ALA A 108 -27.81 -32.44 2.52
C ALA A 108 -28.06 -31.73 3.87
N THR A 109 -27.54 -30.52 4.07
CA THR A 109 -27.74 -29.71 5.28
C THR A 109 -28.94 -28.75 5.18
N PHE A 110 -29.86 -29.00 4.25
CA PHE A 110 -31.08 -28.20 4.03
C PHE A 110 -30.83 -26.72 3.65
N LEU A 111 -29.68 -26.40 3.07
CA LEU A 111 -29.39 -25.09 2.50
C LEU A 111 -29.91 -25.02 1.05
N ASP A 112 -30.64 -23.96 0.72
CA ASP A 112 -31.11 -23.68 -0.65
C ASP A 112 -29.98 -23.06 -1.49
N VAL A 113 -29.16 -23.94 -2.08
CA VAL A 113 -28.00 -23.56 -2.90
C VAL A 113 -28.41 -22.86 -4.19
N ASP A 114 -29.55 -23.24 -4.79
CA ASP A 114 -30.01 -22.69 -6.07
C ASP A 114 -30.43 -21.22 -5.91
N LYS A 115 -31.08 -20.87 -4.79
CA LYS A 115 -31.39 -19.47 -4.46
C LYS A 115 -30.14 -18.64 -4.17
N LEU A 116 -29.12 -19.24 -3.57
CA LEU A 116 -27.85 -18.56 -3.27
C LEU A 116 -27.06 -18.26 -4.56
N GLU A 117 -26.94 -19.22 -5.47
CA GLU A 117 -26.27 -19.05 -6.76
C GLU A 117 -26.88 -17.87 -7.55
N LYS A 118 -28.22 -17.80 -7.62
CA LYS A 118 -28.95 -16.71 -8.30
C LYS A 118 -28.73 -15.32 -7.68
N GLN A 119 -28.44 -15.25 -6.37
CA GLN A 119 -28.15 -13.97 -5.71
C GLN A 119 -26.72 -13.50 -5.97
N MET A 120 -25.79 -14.42 -6.28
CA MET A 120 -24.37 -14.11 -6.51
C MET A 120 -24.07 -13.71 -7.96
N GLU A 121 -24.83 -14.20 -8.95
CA GLU A 121 -24.71 -13.81 -10.38
C GLU A 121 -24.52 -12.29 -10.62
N PRO A 122 -25.37 -11.38 -10.10
CA PRO A 122 -25.24 -9.95 -10.38
C PRO A 122 -24.01 -9.29 -9.75
N ASP A 123 -23.45 -9.88 -8.70
CA ASP A 123 -22.23 -9.38 -8.06
C ASP A 123 -20.99 -9.92 -8.78
N GLU A 124 -21.01 -11.17 -9.24
CA GLU A 124 -19.96 -11.72 -10.10
C GLU A 124 -19.79 -10.94 -11.41
N ASP A 125 -20.88 -10.54 -12.05
CA ASP A 125 -20.82 -9.79 -13.32
C ASP A 125 -20.19 -8.42 -13.14
N LYS A 126 -20.49 -7.74 -12.03
CA LYS A 126 -19.87 -6.45 -11.68
C LYS A 126 -18.39 -6.62 -11.37
N ASP A 127 -18.01 -7.68 -10.66
CA ASP A 127 -16.62 -7.93 -10.31
C ASP A 127 -15.79 -8.38 -11.51
N LYS A 128 -16.37 -9.17 -12.43
CA LYS A 128 -15.76 -9.50 -13.73
C LYS A 128 -15.53 -8.24 -14.56
N ALA A 129 -16.54 -7.37 -14.69
CA ALA A 129 -16.41 -6.11 -15.43
C ALA A 129 -15.33 -5.18 -14.86
N LYS A 130 -15.21 -5.09 -13.52
CA LYS A 130 -14.14 -4.32 -12.87
C LYS A 130 -12.76 -4.91 -13.15
N LYS A 131 -12.60 -6.23 -13.02
CA LYS A 131 -11.33 -6.93 -13.30
C LYS A 131 -10.93 -6.78 -14.76
N GLU A 132 -11.86 -6.90 -15.70
CA GLU A 132 -11.60 -6.68 -17.13
C GLU A 132 -11.17 -5.24 -17.43
N ALA A 133 -11.82 -4.26 -16.81
CA ALA A 133 -11.43 -2.85 -16.95
C ALA A 133 -10.03 -2.57 -16.38
N GLU A 134 -9.69 -3.18 -15.24
CA GLU A 134 -8.35 -3.08 -14.64
C GLU A 134 -7.28 -3.75 -15.50
N LEU A 135 -7.55 -4.96 -16.01
CA LEU A 135 -6.65 -5.66 -16.93
C LEU A 135 -6.44 -4.86 -18.23
N ALA A 136 -7.49 -4.24 -18.76
CA ALA A 136 -7.37 -3.37 -19.94
C ALA A 136 -6.49 -2.14 -19.66
N ARG A 137 -6.62 -1.53 -18.46
CA ARG A 137 -5.78 -0.40 -18.04
C ARG A 137 -4.31 -0.82 -17.91
N LEU A 138 -4.05 -1.94 -17.25
CA LEU A 138 -2.69 -2.48 -17.07
C LEU A 138 -2.04 -2.84 -18.41
N LYS A 139 -2.83 -3.39 -19.36
CA LYS A 139 -2.35 -3.68 -20.71
C LYS A 139 -1.97 -2.40 -21.46
N GLN A 140 -2.78 -1.36 -21.38
CA GLN A 140 -2.47 -0.04 -21.97
C GLN A 140 -1.21 0.58 -21.36
N GLU A 141 -1.04 0.48 -20.03
CA GLU A 141 0.15 0.96 -19.33
C GLU A 141 1.41 0.18 -19.75
N GLN A 142 1.31 -1.15 -19.91
CA GLN A 142 2.41 -1.98 -20.42
C GLN A 142 2.76 -1.63 -21.86
N ASP A 143 1.78 -1.50 -22.75
CA ASP A 143 2.00 -1.14 -24.16
C ASP A 143 2.65 0.24 -24.26
N ALA A 144 2.23 1.20 -23.43
CA ALA A 144 2.85 2.52 -23.34
C ALA A 144 4.29 2.47 -22.81
N ALA A 145 4.57 1.64 -21.80
CA ALA A 145 5.92 1.44 -21.27
C ALA A 145 6.85 0.79 -22.31
N ILE A 146 6.37 -0.22 -23.05
CA ILE A 146 7.12 -0.86 -24.14
C ILE A 146 7.43 0.14 -25.26
N ALA A 147 6.47 1.01 -25.62
CA ALA A 147 6.68 2.08 -26.60
C ALA A 147 7.68 3.14 -26.12
N ALA A 148 7.67 3.48 -24.82
CA ALA A 148 8.62 4.41 -24.22
C ALA A 148 10.06 3.85 -24.22
N ILE A 149 10.23 2.57 -23.89
CA ILE A 149 11.53 1.88 -23.95
C ILE A 149 12.04 1.84 -25.39
N ARG A 150 11.19 1.49 -26.37
CA ARG A 150 11.54 1.45 -27.79
C ARG A 150 11.97 2.82 -28.35
N SER A 151 11.49 3.92 -27.76
CA SER A 151 11.82 5.29 -28.17
C SER A 151 13.01 5.92 -27.42
N GLY A 152 13.68 5.16 -26.54
CA GLY A 152 14.88 5.62 -25.82
C GLY A 152 14.59 6.68 -24.73
N LYS A 153 13.35 6.78 -24.26
CA LYS A 153 12.94 7.73 -23.21
C LYS A 153 13.06 7.07 -21.83
N PRO A 154 13.58 7.77 -20.79
CA PRO A 154 13.75 7.17 -19.46
C PRO A 154 12.40 6.70 -18.90
N GLU A 155 12.44 5.53 -18.25
CA GLU A 155 11.29 4.76 -17.76
C GLU A 155 10.24 5.63 -17.03
N PRO A 156 8.94 5.44 -17.30
CA PRO A 156 7.92 5.91 -16.38
C PRO A 156 8.07 5.14 -15.07
N LYS A 157 8.28 5.88 -13.99
CA LYS A 157 8.39 5.35 -12.62
C LYS A 157 7.16 4.49 -12.34
N LEU A 158 7.32 3.15 -12.33
CA LEU A 158 6.22 2.26 -11.99
C LEU A 158 5.65 2.70 -10.63
N PRO A 159 4.33 2.79 -10.47
CA PRO A 159 3.76 2.93 -9.14
C PRO A 159 4.26 1.75 -8.30
N PRO A 160 4.57 1.96 -7.01
CA PRO A 160 4.95 0.87 -6.15
C PRO A 160 3.87 -0.21 -6.25
N VAL A 161 4.27 -1.43 -6.64
CA VAL A 161 3.40 -2.60 -6.53
C VAL A 161 3.01 -2.64 -5.05
N ASP A 162 1.73 -2.43 -4.77
CA ASP A 162 1.23 -2.46 -3.40
C ASP A 162 1.31 -3.91 -2.92
N THR A 163 2.45 -4.28 -2.33
CA THR A 163 2.71 -5.61 -1.81
C THR A 163 1.98 -5.88 -0.49
N SER A 164 1.14 -4.95 -0.03
CA SER A 164 0.40 -5.10 1.23
C SER A 164 -0.52 -6.33 1.25
N ASP A 165 -0.99 -6.81 0.09
CA ASP A 165 -1.83 -8.01 -0.01
C ASP A 165 -1.04 -9.34 -0.07
N GLN A 166 0.27 -9.33 -0.35
CA GLN A 166 1.07 -10.57 -0.43
C GLN A 166 1.62 -11.03 0.93
N ALA A 167 1.49 -10.23 1.98
CA ALA A 167 2.03 -10.55 3.30
C ALA A 167 1.12 -11.46 4.16
N SER A 168 -0.15 -11.70 3.78
CA SER A 168 -1.07 -12.47 4.65
C SER A 168 -1.09 -13.99 4.42
N THR A 169 -0.42 -14.50 3.37
CA THR A 169 -0.47 -15.94 3.01
C THR A 169 0.84 -16.71 3.22
N SER A 170 1.88 -16.09 3.78
CA SER A 170 3.18 -16.75 4.04
C SER A 170 3.53 -16.87 5.53
N GLY A 171 2.54 -17.16 6.37
CA GLY A 171 2.72 -17.33 7.82
C GLY A 171 1.83 -18.42 8.40
N ASP A 172 1.94 -19.65 7.89
CA ASP A 172 1.73 -20.88 8.66
C ASP A 172 1.95 -22.11 7.76
N ARG A 173 3.19 -22.63 7.73
CA ARG A 173 3.55 -24.05 7.59
C ARG A 173 4.99 -24.26 8.06
#